data_AF-A0A7X6WU99-F1
#
_entry.id   AF-A0A7X6WU99-F1
#
_cell.length_a   1.000
_cell.length_b   1.000
_cell.length_c   1.000
_cell.angle_alpha   90.00
_cell.angle_beta   90.00
_cell.angle_gamma   90.00
#
_symmetry.space_group_name_H-M   'P 1'
#
loop_
_entity.id
_entity.type
_entity.pdbx_description
1 polymer ?
#
loop_
_entity_poly.entity_id
_entity_poly.type
_entity_poly.pdbx_seq_one_letter_code
_entity_poly.pdbx_strand_id
1 'polypeptide(L)'
;MIKEKYFLDNSNNSKSPETPRDDLESAKLALLKEKMIICRADTTEKLGAVNIYETAKKLYYALYFPDKIEEFVATNDKYPDRISYLKQSLSDSEKGVPSEEEFIEKIRHAMTNKVAYEKTFSKEAREVFEKVLSSSEHTFIWTKGDANGHPDKNIPGSKEQLKKMGSAKFYNQSRKEIAQKRGVHHSEVMSIIATEDKMIRVPQIIDKFKEKNINIIIIIEDTKKNLIGAVNIIKDNYPEVKIFPVWMDLSQKSEEPEDSDGVRTIRDEKMGGNIYVIRNINQLNSIFEKNNLFDGNNKVGSIFDLDGPLHNDELRKDLQTRAIYDELIKNEWI
;
A
#
# COMPACT_ATOMS: atom_id res chain seq x y z
N MET A 1 33.32 -4.70 -11.85
CA MET A 1 32.23 -4.33 -12.77
C MET A 1 30.95 -4.29 -11.94
N ILE A 2 30.64 -3.13 -11.35
CA ILE A 2 29.50 -2.95 -10.44
C ILE A 2 28.28 -2.68 -11.33
N LYS A 3 27.39 -3.66 -11.44
CA LYS A 3 26.14 -3.57 -12.22
C LYS A 3 25.10 -2.76 -11.43
N GLU A 4 24.16 -2.21 -12.18
CA GLU A 4 23.19 -1.15 -11.84
C GLU A 4 22.61 -1.25 -10.42
N LYS A 5 22.78 -0.16 -9.67
CA LYS A 5 22.01 0.17 -8.47
C LYS A 5 20.51 0.03 -8.77
N TYR A 6 19.72 -0.73 -8.00
CA TYR A 6 18.24 -0.71 -8.11
C TYR A 6 17.61 0.59 -7.56
N PHE A 7 18.42 1.65 -7.43
CA PHE A 7 17.94 2.96 -7.03
C PHE A 7 16.89 3.44 -8.03
N LEU A 8 15.68 3.64 -7.51
CA LEU A 8 14.74 4.61 -8.05
C LEU A 8 15.43 5.98 -7.93
N ASP A 9 15.82 6.52 -9.08
CA ASP A 9 16.51 7.80 -9.21
C ASP A 9 15.72 8.91 -8.50
N ASN A 10 16.33 9.53 -7.49
CA ASN A 10 15.86 10.74 -6.83
C ASN A 10 16.76 11.89 -7.27
N SER A 11 16.66 12.30 -8.53
CA SER A 11 17.32 13.51 -9.01
C SER A 11 16.47 14.72 -8.64
N ASN A 12 16.75 15.31 -7.47
CA ASN A 12 16.81 16.78 -7.26
C ASN A 12 17.15 17.10 -5.80
N ASN A 13 18.42 17.37 -5.53
CA ASN A 13 18.84 18.72 -5.10
C ASN A 13 20.36 18.80 -4.96
N SER A 14 20.88 19.88 -5.53
CA SER A 14 22.24 20.39 -5.38
C SER A 14 22.69 20.46 -3.91
N LYS A 15 23.90 19.98 -3.60
CA LYS A 15 24.68 20.51 -2.47
C LYS A 15 26.17 20.54 -2.74
N SER A 16 26.72 21.69 -2.37
CA SER A 16 28.11 21.99 -2.06
C SER A 16 28.71 21.01 -1.03
N PRO A 17 30.05 20.93 -0.90
CA PRO A 17 30.71 19.81 -0.23
C PRO A 17 30.75 19.99 1.29
N GLU A 18 30.11 19.08 2.03
CA GLU A 18 30.30 18.92 3.47
C GLU A 18 30.45 17.43 3.85
N THR A 19 31.62 17.12 4.40
CA THR A 19 31.99 16.04 5.35
C THR A 19 31.75 14.53 5.05
N PRO A 20 32.78 13.66 5.11
CA PRO A 20 32.72 12.23 4.74
C PRO A 20 31.89 11.28 5.64
N ARG A 21 31.23 11.78 6.69
CA ARG A 21 30.40 10.95 7.59
C ARG A 21 29.03 10.65 7.00
N ASP A 22 28.46 11.58 6.24
CA ASP A 22 27.13 11.42 5.63
C ASP A 22 27.14 10.38 4.50
N ASP A 23 28.29 10.18 3.83
CA ASP A 23 28.42 9.27 2.69
C ASP A 23 28.36 7.79 3.12
N LEU A 24 28.98 7.45 4.26
CA LEU A 24 29.03 6.07 4.75
C LEU A 24 27.68 5.61 5.33
N GLU A 25 27.02 6.45 6.14
CA GLU A 25 25.67 6.17 6.63
C GLU A 25 24.68 6.07 5.47
N SER A 26 24.82 6.93 4.46
CA SER A 26 24.01 6.87 3.24
C SER A 26 24.24 5.58 2.44
N ALA A 27 25.48 5.09 2.35
CA ALA A 27 25.80 3.84 1.67
C ALA A 27 25.25 2.60 2.41
N LYS A 28 25.36 2.57 3.74
CA LYS A 28 24.79 1.48 4.57
C LYS A 28 23.27 1.46 4.48
N LEU A 29 22.62 2.62 4.60
CA LEU A 29 21.18 2.73 4.49
C LEU A 29 20.69 2.30 3.09
N ALA A 30 21.43 2.67 2.04
CA ALA A 30 21.14 2.23 0.68
C ALA A 30 21.24 0.72 0.53
N LEU A 31 22.31 0.09 1.03
CA LEU A 31 22.46 -1.36 0.96
C LEU A 31 21.37 -2.07 1.76
N LEU A 32 21.01 -1.55 2.94
CA LEU A 32 19.91 -2.08 3.75
C LEU A 32 18.58 -1.98 3.01
N LYS A 33 18.33 -0.86 2.32
CA LYS A 33 17.14 -0.69 1.48
C LYS A 33 17.05 -1.78 0.42
N GLU A 34 18.15 -2.09 -0.27
CA GLU A 34 18.17 -3.15 -1.28
C GLU A 34 17.91 -4.53 -0.68
N LYS A 35 18.58 -4.86 0.43
CA LYS A 35 18.32 -6.12 1.16
C LYS A 35 16.84 -6.23 1.56
N MET A 36 16.24 -5.15 2.04
CA MET A 36 14.83 -5.09 2.43
C MET A 36 13.88 -5.28 1.23
N ILE A 37 14.14 -4.64 0.10
CA ILE A 37 13.35 -4.80 -1.13
C ILE A 37 13.37 -6.27 -1.57
N ILE A 38 14.54 -6.88 -1.60
CA ILE A 38 14.72 -8.28 -2.00
C ILE A 38 14.01 -9.23 -1.02
N CYS A 39 14.21 -9.07 0.29
CA CYS A 39 13.58 -9.92 1.31
C CYS A 39 12.06 -9.83 1.26
N ARG A 40 11.52 -8.63 0.98
CA ARG A 40 10.07 -8.41 0.81
C ARG A 40 9.52 -8.98 -0.50
N ALA A 41 10.26 -8.86 -1.60
CA ALA A 41 9.83 -9.38 -2.89
C ALA A 41 9.65 -10.91 -2.86
N ASP A 42 10.53 -11.61 -2.15
CA ASP A 42 10.46 -13.07 -1.99
C ASP A 42 9.37 -13.54 -1.00
N THR A 43 8.80 -12.62 -0.23
CA THR A 43 7.69 -12.92 0.71
C THR A 43 6.34 -12.49 0.16
N THR A 44 6.26 -12.08 -1.11
CA THR A 44 5.04 -11.55 -1.75
C THR A 44 3.86 -12.52 -1.79
N GLU A 45 4.09 -13.83 -1.61
CA GLU A 45 3.04 -14.84 -1.46
C GLU A 45 2.56 -15.03 0.00
N LYS A 46 3.25 -14.41 0.98
CA LYS A 46 2.97 -14.53 2.41
C LYS A 46 2.51 -13.19 3.01
N LEU A 47 1.61 -13.28 3.98
CA LEU A 47 0.72 -12.21 4.44
C LEU A 47 1.25 -11.34 5.57
N GLY A 48 1.00 -10.03 5.54
CA GLY A 48 1.08 -9.07 6.67
C GLY A 48 2.06 -9.41 7.82
N ALA A 49 1.59 -10.09 8.87
CA ALA A 49 2.42 -10.46 10.02
C ALA A 49 3.46 -11.54 9.68
N VAL A 50 3.10 -12.51 8.86
CA VAL A 50 3.99 -13.55 8.32
C VAL A 50 5.00 -12.92 7.36
N ASN A 51 4.58 -11.99 6.49
CA ASN A 51 5.48 -11.26 5.59
C ASN A 51 6.56 -10.50 6.39
N ILE A 52 6.15 -9.74 7.41
CA ILE A 52 7.08 -8.99 8.26
C ILE A 52 8.00 -9.96 9.02
N TYR A 53 7.48 -11.07 9.54
CA TYR A 53 8.28 -12.10 10.20
C TYR A 53 9.32 -12.71 9.24
N GLU A 54 8.89 -13.16 8.07
CA GLU A 54 9.74 -13.80 7.06
C GLU A 54 10.75 -12.82 6.48
N THR A 55 10.36 -11.55 6.28
CA THR A 55 11.27 -10.47 5.87
C THR A 55 12.33 -10.25 6.94
N ALA A 56 11.94 -10.16 8.22
CA ALA A 56 12.89 -10.00 9.33
C ALA A 56 13.83 -11.21 9.44
N LYS A 57 13.30 -12.42 9.26
CA LYS A 57 14.09 -13.65 9.26
C LYS A 57 15.11 -13.66 8.12
N LYS A 58 14.69 -13.38 6.88
CA LYS A 58 15.60 -13.30 5.72
C LYS A 58 16.67 -12.22 5.93
N LEU A 59 16.29 -11.07 6.49
CA LEU A 59 17.23 -10.02 6.84
C LEU A 59 18.26 -10.48 7.87
N TYR A 60 17.84 -11.23 8.91
CA TYR A 60 18.75 -11.80 9.90
C TYR A 60 19.84 -12.66 9.26
N TYR A 61 19.44 -13.62 8.40
CA TYR A 61 20.40 -14.45 7.67
C TYR A 61 21.25 -13.63 6.70
N ALA A 62 20.68 -12.63 6.03
CA ALA A 62 21.43 -11.77 5.11
C ALA A 62 22.49 -10.90 5.82
N LEU A 63 22.29 -10.58 7.11
CA LEU A 63 23.23 -9.77 7.87
C LEU A 63 24.28 -10.60 8.61
N TYR A 64 23.90 -11.75 9.19
CA TYR A 64 24.79 -12.50 10.10
C TYR A 64 25.23 -13.87 9.57
N PHE A 65 24.50 -14.43 8.61
CA PHE A 65 24.80 -15.75 8.04
C PHE A 65 24.65 -15.73 6.51
N PRO A 66 25.35 -14.82 5.80
CA PRO A 66 25.15 -14.60 4.37
C PRO A 66 25.39 -15.84 3.52
N ASP A 67 26.21 -16.79 3.98
CA ASP A 67 26.44 -18.07 3.30
C ASP A 67 25.20 -18.97 3.26
N LYS A 68 24.26 -18.81 4.20
CA LYS A 68 23.02 -19.59 4.28
C LYS A 68 21.85 -18.94 3.55
N ILE A 69 21.98 -17.71 3.08
CA ILE A 69 20.82 -16.93 2.58
C ILE A 69 20.15 -17.55 1.35
N GLU A 70 20.89 -18.34 0.57
CA GLU A 70 20.36 -19.08 -0.58
C GLU A 70 19.27 -20.08 -0.19
N GLU A 71 19.32 -20.61 1.05
CA GLU A 71 18.29 -21.52 1.59
C GLU A 71 16.98 -20.80 1.93
N PHE A 72 17.01 -19.47 2.08
CA PHE A 72 15.89 -18.66 2.56
C PHE A 72 15.28 -17.75 1.48
N VAL A 73 15.90 -17.64 0.30
CA VAL A 73 15.46 -16.72 -0.77
C VAL A 73 15.30 -17.46 -2.09
N ALA A 74 14.07 -17.55 -2.58
CA ALA A 74 13.77 -18.23 -3.84
C ALA A 74 14.26 -17.45 -5.07
N THR A 75 14.28 -18.11 -6.23
CA THR A 75 14.61 -17.47 -7.51
C THR A 75 13.57 -16.42 -7.87
N ASN A 76 14.03 -15.24 -8.28
CA ASN A 76 13.16 -14.12 -8.63
C ASN A 76 13.72 -13.37 -9.85
N ASP A 77 13.02 -13.45 -10.98
CA ASP A 77 13.46 -12.86 -12.25
C ASP A 77 13.55 -11.32 -12.21
N LYS A 78 12.84 -10.68 -11.28
CA LYS A 78 12.92 -9.23 -11.06
C LYS A 78 14.23 -8.83 -10.36
N TYR A 79 14.85 -9.75 -9.63
CA TYR A 79 16.08 -9.53 -8.88
C TYR A 79 17.08 -10.67 -9.14
N PRO A 80 17.61 -10.78 -10.36
CA PRO A 80 18.47 -11.91 -10.75
C PRO A 80 19.75 -12.00 -9.91
N ASP A 81 20.28 -10.86 -9.47
CA ASP A 81 21.49 -10.68 -8.68
C ASP A 81 21.24 -10.50 -7.17
N ARG A 82 20.03 -10.84 -6.71
CA ARG A 82 19.63 -10.77 -5.29
C ARG A 82 20.63 -11.36 -4.30
N ILE A 83 21.22 -12.52 -4.62
CA ILE A 83 22.16 -13.21 -3.73
C ILE A 83 23.43 -12.38 -3.53
N SER A 84 23.91 -11.70 -4.58
CA SER A 84 25.06 -10.79 -4.51
C SER A 84 24.80 -9.66 -3.52
N TYR A 85 23.63 -9.01 -3.61
CA TYR A 85 23.23 -7.95 -2.68
C TYR A 85 23.03 -8.43 -1.26
N LEU A 86 22.37 -9.59 -1.09
CA LEU A 86 22.11 -10.15 0.22
C LEU A 86 23.39 -10.61 0.93
N LYS A 87 24.45 -10.99 0.21
CA LYS A 87 25.75 -11.38 0.79
C LYS A 87 26.69 -10.21 1.12
N GLN A 88 26.43 -9.00 0.60
CA GLN A 88 27.27 -7.82 0.91
C GLN A 88 27.20 -7.47 2.41
N SER A 89 28.35 -7.26 3.06
CA SER A 89 28.38 -6.86 4.47
C SER A 89 27.82 -5.45 4.64
N LEU A 90 27.00 -5.24 5.68
CA LEU A 90 26.50 -3.92 6.05
C LEU A 90 27.52 -3.17 6.93
N SER A 91 28.24 -3.92 7.79
CA SER A 91 29.38 -3.55 8.65
C SER A 91 29.57 -4.63 9.71
N ASP A 92 30.73 -4.64 10.36
CA ASP A 92 31.02 -5.57 11.46
C ASP A 92 30.49 -5.00 12.78
N SER A 93 29.52 -5.68 13.40
CA SER A 93 29.02 -5.35 14.74
C SER A 93 30.05 -5.71 15.81
N GLU A 94 30.29 -4.80 16.76
CA GLU A 94 31.17 -5.05 17.92
C GLU A 94 30.49 -5.86 19.03
N LYS A 95 29.15 -5.94 19.06
CA LYS A 95 28.36 -6.60 20.13
C LYS A 95 28.06 -8.09 19.89
N GLY A 96 28.53 -8.65 18.78
CA GLY A 96 28.22 -10.04 18.40
C GLY A 96 26.82 -10.22 17.82
N VAL A 97 26.50 -11.44 17.41
CA VAL A 97 25.25 -11.77 16.69
C VAL A 97 24.10 -11.95 17.68
N PRO A 98 22.97 -11.22 17.54
CA PRO A 98 21.79 -11.42 18.38
C PRO A 98 21.13 -12.78 18.12
N SER A 99 20.25 -13.23 19.03
CA SER A 99 19.40 -14.39 18.74
C SER A 99 18.43 -14.10 17.59
N GLU A 100 18.05 -15.13 16.83
CA GLU A 100 17.09 -15.00 15.71
C GLU A 100 15.76 -14.41 16.24
N GLU A 101 15.27 -14.91 17.37
CA GLU A 101 14.00 -14.49 17.97
C GLU A 101 14.02 -13.02 18.39
N GLU A 102 15.07 -12.59 19.09
CA GLU A 102 15.23 -11.20 19.53
C GLU A 102 15.30 -10.25 18.34
N PHE A 103 16.12 -10.59 17.34
CA PHE A 103 16.26 -9.79 16.13
C PHE A 103 14.91 -9.64 15.42
N ILE A 104 14.20 -10.75 15.20
CA ILE A 104 12.90 -10.74 14.53
C ILE A 104 11.89 -9.90 15.32
N GLU A 105 11.83 -10.03 16.65
CA GLU A 105 10.91 -9.25 17.48
C GLU A 105 11.17 -7.74 17.34
N LYS A 106 12.42 -7.30 17.46
CA LYS A 106 12.80 -5.88 17.36
C LYS A 106 12.52 -5.30 15.98
N ILE A 107 12.84 -6.03 14.92
CA ILE A 107 12.62 -5.59 13.54
C ILE A 107 11.13 -5.52 13.23
N ARG A 108 10.33 -6.52 13.64
CA ARG A 108 8.87 -6.48 13.52
C ARG A 108 8.31 -5.26 14.24
N HIS A 109 8.76 -5.00 15.46
CA HIS A 109 8.32 -3.85 16.23
C HIS A 109 8.67 -2.52 15.55
N ALA A 110 9.89 -2.38 15.02
CA ALA A 110 10.34 -1.21 14.29
C ALA A 110 9.48 -0.97 13.04
N MET A 111 9.27 -2.00 12.23
CA MET A 111 8.46 -1.94 11.00
C MET A 111 7.01 -1.58 11.26
N THR A 112 6.46 -1.84 12.46
CA THR A 112 5.03 -1.64 12.75
C THR A 112 4.71 -0.45 13.65
N ASN A 113 5.55 -0.14 14.63
CA ASN A 113 5.24 0.84 15.69
C ASN A 113 6.09 2.11 15.62
N LYS A 114 7.21 2.09 14.89
CA LYS A 114 8.14 3.23 14.80
C LYS A 114 8.03 3.99 13.48
N VAL A 115 7.12 3.57 12.61
CA VAL A 115 6.90 4.15 11.29
C VAL A 115 5.79 5.18 11.35
N ALA A 116 6.10 6.39 10.88
CA ALA A 116 5.15 7.50 10.74
C ALA A 116 4.24 7.29 9.51
N TYR A 117 3.37 6.29 9.55
CA TYR A 117 2.52 5.89 8.43
C TYR A 117 1.59 7.00 7.93
N GLU A 118 1.21 7.95 8.79
CA GLU A 118 0.43 9.12 8.39
C GLU A 118 1.12 9.97 7.31
N LYS A 119 2.45 9.92 7.21
CA LYS A 119 3.21 10.62 6.16
C LYS A 119 3.06 9.99 4.78
N THR A 120 2.66 8.72 4.72
CA THR A 120 2.43 8.00 3.45
C THR A 120 1.11 8.40 2.78
N PHE A 121 0.25 9.11 3.51
CA PHE A 121 -1.04 9.59 3.04
C PHE A 121 -0.98 11.10 2.78
N SER A 122 -0.91 11.50 1.50
CA SER A 122 -0.78 12.91 1.11
C SER A 122 -2.01 13.73 1.52
N LYS A 123 -1.85 15.06 1.59
CA LYS A 123 -2.95 15.96 1.96
C LYS A 123 -4.10 15.87 0.95
N GLU A 124 -3.73 15.84 -0.32
CA GLU A 124 -4.57 15.65 -1.50
C GLU A 124 -5.42 14.39 -1.38
N ALA A 125 -4.76 13.27 -1.08
CA ALA A 125 -5.41 11.98 -0.95
C ALA A 125 -6.37 11.96 0.25
N ARG A 126 -6.04 12.65 1.35
CA ARG A 126 -6.94 12.82 2.51
C ARG A 126 -8.19 13.62 2.14
N GLU A 127 -8.02 14.75 1.47
CA GLU A 127 -9.14 15.61 1.06
C GLU A 127 -10.11 14.86 0.13
N VAL A 128 -9.57 14.16 -0.87
CA VAL A 128 -10.39 13.34 -1.78
C VAL A 128 -11.06 12.20 -1.04
N PHE A 129 -10.34 11.51 -0.16
CA PHE A 129 -10.90 10.42 0.63
C PHE A 129 -12.02 10.89 1.54
N GLU A 130 -11.85 12.00 2.26
CA GLU A 130 -12.88 12.58 3.13
C GLU A 130 -14.10 13.04 2.33
N LYS A 131 -13.91 13.63 1.14
CA LYS A 131 -15.01 13.97 0.22
C LYS A 131 -15.80 12.72 -0.14
N VAL A 132 -15.14 11.68 -0.64
CA VAL A 132 -15.84 10.44 -1.03
C VAL A 132 -16.52 9.78 0.18
N LEU A 133 -15.85 9.74 1.32
CA LEU A 133 -16.38 9.17 2.54
C LEU A 133 -17.63 9.93 3.04
N SER A 134 -17.63 11.26 2.90
CA SER A 134 -18.75 12.14 3.26
C SER A 134 -19.92 12.11 2.28
N SER A 135 -19.69 11.75 1.02
CA SER A 135 -20.72 11.72 -0.03
C SER A 135 -21.25 10.32 -0.35
N SER A 136 -20.50 9.25 -0.03
CA SER A 136 -20.92 7.87 -0.28
C SER A 136 -21.82 7.34 0.84
N GLU A 137 -22.84 6.56 0.48
CA GLU A 137 -23.66 5.79 1.43
C GLU A 137 -22.83 4.78 2.22
N HIS A 138 -21.82 4.21 1.57
CA HIS A 138 -20.84 3.35 2.21
C HIS A 138 -19.52 3.34 1.43
N THR A 139 -18.41 3.33 2.16
CA THR A 139 -17.06 3.22 1.60
C THR A 139 -16.37 1.95 2.09
N PHE A 140 -15.89 1.14 1.17
CA PHE A 140 -14.95 0.06 1.46
C PHE A 140 -13.54 0.51 1.11
N ILE A 141 -12.63 0.32 2.06
CA ILE A 141 -11.20 0.32 1.75
C ILE A 141 -10.78 -1.14 1.66
N TRP A 142 -10.16 -1.56 0.58
CA TRP A 142 -9.45 -2.83 0.54
C TRP A 142 -7.95 -2.60 0.47
N THR A 143 -7.19 -3.63 0.84
CA THR A 143 -5.74 -3.62 0.79
C THR A 143 -5.23 -5.05 0.90
N LYS A 144 -4.00 -5.28 0.43
CA LYS A 144 -3.34 -6.58 0.60
C LYS A 144 -2.94 -6.76 2.06
N GLY A 145 -3.45 -7.81 2.72
CA GLY A 145 -3.25 -8.04 4.16
C GLY A 145 -3.86 -9.37 4.63
N ASP A 146 -3.57 -9.81 5.86
CA ASP A 146 -3.80 -11.19 6.36
C ASP A 146 -5.23 -11.75 6.20
N ALA A 147 -5.37 -12.86 5.46
CA ALA A 147 -6.58 -13.66 5.35
C ALA A 147 -7.06 -14.27 6.69
N ASN A 148 -6.20 -14.34 7.71
CA ASN A 148 -6.45 -15.00 9.00
C ASN A 148 -6.51 -14.05 10.21
N GLY A 149 -6.57 -12.73 10.01
CA GLY A 149 -6.73 -11.77 11.11
C GLY A 149 -8.11 -11.86 11.78
N HIS A 150 -8.16 -12.14 13.09
CA HIS A 150 -9.40 -12.28 13.88
C HIS A 150 -10.45 -11.17 13.61
N PRO A 151 -11.67 -11.53 13.19
CA PRO A 151 -12.78 -10.60 12.96
C PRO A 151 -13.33 -10.01 14.27
N ASP A 152 -13.51 -8.70 14.31
CA ASP A 152 -14.75 -8.21 14.89
C ASP A 152 -15.86 -8.53 13.87
N LYS A 153 -16.85 -9.33 14.26
CA LYS A 153 -18.11 -9.54 13.51
C LYS A 153 -17.96 -10.02 12.05
N ASN A 154 -17.43 -11.24 11.85
CA ASN A 154 -17.49 -11.98 10.57
C ASN A 154 -16.83 -11.31 9.34
N ILE A 155 -15.93 -10.34 9.52
CA ILE A 155 -15.08 -9.77 8.45
C ILE A 155 -13.60 -9.91 8.88
N PRO A 156 -12.73 -10.59 8.09
CA PRO A 156 -11.31 -10.69 8.43
C PRO A 156 -10.59 -9.34 8.33
N GLY A 157 -9.68 -9.07 9.27
CA GLY A 157 -8.82 -7.87 9.30
C GLY A 157 -8.78 -7.20 10.67
N SER A 158 -7.84 -7.60 11.52
CA SER A 158 -7.82 -7.17 12.92
C SER A 158 -7.48 -5.68 13.08
N LYS A 159 -7.99 -5.08 14.17
CA LYS A 159 -7.72 -3.71 14.64
C LYS A 159 -6.21 -3.35 14.69
N GLU A 160 -5.33 -4.34 14.81
CA GLU A 160 -3.88 -4.17 14.83
C GLU A 160 -3.26 -4.11 13.43
N GLN A 161 -3.90 -4.65 12.41
CA GLN A 161 -3.45 -4.49 11.02
C GLN A 161 -3.78 -3.10 10.50
N LEU A 162 -4.93 -2.54 10.87
CA LEU A 162 -5.24 -1.14 10.61
C LEU A 162 -4.19 -0.22 11.25
N LYS A 163 -3.70 -0.53 12.46
CA LYS A 163 -2.58 0.20 13.08
C LYS A 163 -1.30 0.13 12.26
N LYS A 164 -1.08 -0.98 11.54
CA LYS A 164 0.15 -1.31 10.78
C LYS A 164 0.14 -0.84 9.32
N MET A 165 -1.01 -0.52 8.74
CA MET A 165 -1.14 -0.32 7.29
C MET A 165 -1.26 1.13 6.84
N GLY A 166 -1.62 2.04 7.73
CA GLY A 166 -1.81 3.43 7.36
C GLY A 166 -2.63 4.12 8.42
N SER A 167 -2.00 4.89 9.31
CA SER A 167 -2.66 5.82 10.24
C SER A 167 -4.07 5.39 10.69
N ALA A 168 -4.22 4.24 11.37
CA ALA A 168 -5.54 3.78 11.88
C ALA A 168 -6.30 4.89 12.62
N LYS A 169 -5.55 5.78 13.27
CA LYS A 169 -6.09 6.95 13.95
C LYS A 169 -6.88 7.84 12.98
N PHE A 170 -6.33 8.17 11.81
CA PHE A 170 -7.01 8.95 10.77
C PHE A 170 -8.30 8.27 10.32
N TYR A 171 -8.23 7.02 9.83
CA TYR A 171 -9.41 6.30 9.33
C TYR A 171 -10.51 6.16 10.39
N ASN A 172 -10.14 5.86 11.63
CA ASN A 172 -11.10 5.80 12.73
C ASN A 172 -11.69 7.17 13.08
N GLN A 173 -10.90 8.24 12.99
CA GLN A 173 -11.35 9.59 13.26
C GLN A 173 -12.33 10.07 12.19
N SER A 174 -11.95 10.02 10.90
CA SER A 174 -12.83 10.44 9.79
C SER A 174 -14.14 9.62 9.78
N ARG A 175 -14.06 8.30 10.03
CA ARG A 175 -15.24 7.44 10.16
C ARG A 175 -16.17 7.88 11.31
N LYS A 176 -15.61 8.21 12.47
CA LYS A 176 -16.37 8.67 13.65
C LYS A 176 -17.05 10.01 13.39
N GLU A 177 -16.31 10.97 12.85
CA GLU A 177 -16.80 12.32 12.58
C GLU A 177 -17.94 12.30 11.57
N ILE A 178 -17.81 11.54 10.48
CA ILE A 178 -18.85 11.43 9.45
C ILE A 178 -20.08 10.68 9.98
N ALA A 179 -19.87 9.61 10.74
CA ALA A 179 -20.96 8.87 11.35
C ALA A 179 -21.77 9.73 12.34
N GLN A 180 -21.09 10.55 13.15
CA GLN A 180 -21.74 11.54 14.02
C GLN A 180 -22.57 12.54 13.22
N LYS A 181 -22.02 13.09 12.12
CA LYS A 181 -22.73 14.03 11.24
C LYS A 181 -23.99 13.41 10.62
N ARG A 182 -23.95 12.10 10.30
CA ARG A 182 -25.05 11.35 9.68
C ARG A 182 -26.04 10.73 10.67
N GLY A 183 -25.72 10.70 11.96
CA GLY A 183 -26.53 10.01 12.97
C GLY A 183 -26.56 8.47 12.80
N VAL A 184 -25.49 7.88 12.26
CA VAL A 184 -25.39 6.43 12.01
C VAL A 184 -24.24 5.79 12.80
N HIS A 185 -24.22 4.46 12.90
CA HIS A 185 -23.11 3.75 13.53
C HIS A 185 -21.83 3.84 12.66
N HIS A 186 -20.65 3.84 13.27
CA HIS A 186 -19.37 3.97 12.54
C HIS A 186 -19.21 2.93 11.41
N SER A 187 -19.67 1.69 11.65
CA SER A 187 -19.62 0.61 10.66
C SER A 187 -20.55 0.80 9.47
N GLU A 188 -21.47 1.76 9.52
CA GLU A 188 -22.37 2.12 8.41
C GLU A 188 -21.72 3.10 7.43
N VAL A 189 -20.62 3.75 7.83
CA VAL A 189 -19.89 4.71 7.00
C VAL A 189 -18.78 4.00 6.22
N MET A 190 -17.97 3.22 6.93
CA MET A 190 -16.76 2.64 6.35
C MET A 190 -16.41 1.28 6.91
N SER A 191 -16.04 0.39 6.00
CA SER A 191 -15.47 -0.92 6.28
C SER A 191 -14.07 -1.03 5.67
N ILE A 192 -13.17 -1.75 6.32
CA ILE A 192 -11.83 -2.03 5.78
C ILE A 192 -11.68 -3.54 5.61
N ILE A 193 -11.18 -3.95 4.44
CA ILE A 193 -10.98 -5.33 4.03
C ILE A 193 -9.49 -5.53 3.79
N ALA A 194 -8.82 -6.30 4.64
CA ALA A 194 -7.41 -6.64 4.47
C ALA A 194 -7.31 -8.12 4.10
N THR A 195 -7.15 -8.40 2.80
CA THR A 195 -7.01 -9.77 2.25
C THR A 195 -6.20 -9.72 0.95
N GLU A 196 -5.32 -10.71 0.68
CA GLU A 196 -4.62 -10.82 -0.62
C GLU A 196 -5.61 -11.08 -1.75
N ASP A 197 -6.57 -11.97 -1.48
CA ASP A 197 -7.66 -12.25 -2.40
C ASP A 197 -8.80 -11.25 -2.21
N LYS A 198 -8.53 -9.93 -2.24
CA LYS A 198 -9.59 -8.91 -2.11
C LYS A 198 -10.78 -9.13 -3.05
N MET A 199 -10.55 -9.75 -4.21
CA MET A 199 -11.61 -10.13 -5.15
C MET A 199 -12.63 -11.12 -4.57
N ILE A 200 -12.24 -12.05 -3.68
CA ILE A 200 -13.17 -13.00 -3.03
C ILE A 200 -14.20 -12.29 -2.13
N ARG A 201 -13.90 -11.05 -1.71
CA ARG A 201 -14.76 -10.25 -0.84
C ARG A 201 -15.71 -9.35 -1.61
N VAL A 202 -15.53 -9.20 -2.93
CA VAL A 202 -16.41 -8.37 -3.77
C VAL A 202 -17.89 -8.78 -3.66
N PRO A 203 -18.27 -10.09 -3.65
CA PRO A 203 -19.66 -10.48 -3.41
C PRO A 203 -20.24 -9.94 -2.08
N GLN A 204 -19.45 -10.00 -0.99
CA GLN A 204 -19.88 -9.48 0.32
C GLN A 204 -20.02 -7.95 0.33
N ILE A 205 -19.20 -7.23 -0.45
CA ILE A 205 -19.34 -5.80 -0.67
C ILE A 205 -20.65 -5.49 -1.41
N ILE A 206 -20.94 -6.26 -2.47
CA ILE A 206 -22.15 -6.12 -3.28
C ILE A 206 -23.41 -6.33 -2.44
N ASP A 207 -23.45 -7.35 -1.58
CA ASP A 207 -24.60 -7.61 -0.72
C ASP A 207 -24.93 -6.40 0.17
N LYS A 208 -23.91 -5.79 0.78
CA LYS A 208 -24.05 -4.55 1.56
C LYS A 208 -24.47 -3.35 0.71
N PHE A 209 -24.02 -3.27 -0.54
CA PHE A 209 -24.45 -2.21 -1.45
C PHE A 209 -25.91 -2.36 -1.87
N LYS A 210 -26.38 -3.60 -2.10
CA LYS A 210 -27.78 -3.91 -2.37
C LYS A 210 -28.67 -3.53 -1.20
N GLU A 211 -28.30 -3.89 0.03
CA GLU A 211 -29.03 -3.51 1.25
C GLU A 211 -29.23 -1.98 1.37
N LYS A 212 -28.24 -1.20 0.93
CA LYS A 212 -28.26 0.27 0.95
C LYS A 212 -28.94 0.90 -0.27
N ASN A 213 -29.37 0.10 -1.25
CA ASN A 213 -29.93 0.55 -2.53
C ASN A 213 -28.96 1.49 -3.28
N ILE A 214 -27.68 1.13 -3.31
CA ILE A 214 -26.67 1.86 -4.06
C ILE A 214 -26.89 1.65 -5.56
N ASN A 215 -26.98 2.75 -6.32
CA ASN A 215 -27.18 2.71 -7.77
C ASN A 215 -25.92 3.07 -8.57
N ILE A 216 -24.90 3.64 -7.92
CA ILE A 216 -23.60 3.95 -8.50
C ILE A 216 -22.48 3.37 -7.64
N ILE A 217 -21.57 2.58 -8.22
CA ILE A 217 -20.37 2.08 -7.54
C ILE A 217 -19.13 2.71 -8.17
N ILE A 218 -18.35 3.44 -7.38
CA ILE A 218 -17.03 3.95 -7.75
C ILE A 218 -15.97 2.97 -7.27
N ILE A 219 -15.05 2.55 -8.14
CA ILE A 219 -13.92 1.67 -7.79
C ILE A 219 -12.63 2.37 -8.16
N ILE A 220 -11.73 2.59 -7.20
CA ILE A 220 -10.44 3.26 -7.41
C ILE A 220 -9.34 2.28 -7.02
N GLU A 221 -8.51 1.90 -7.98
CA GLU A 221 -7.56 0.79 -7.86
C GLU A 221 -6.26 1.11 -8.62
N ASP A 222 -5.10 0.69 -8.10
CA ASP A 222 -3.80 0.87 -8.78
C ASP A 222 -3.47 -0.24 -9.79
N THR A 223 -4.08 -1.41 -9.61
CA THR A 223 -3.82 -2.61 -10.40
C THR A 223 -4.95 -2.86 -11.40
N LYS A 224 -4.69 -2.63 -12.69
CA LYS A 224 -5.70 -2.81 -13.76
C LYS A 224 -6.40 -4.17 -13.73
N LYS A 225 -5.66 -5.26 -13.45
CA LYS A 225 -6.22 -6.62 -13.35
C LYS A 225 -7.28 -6.73 -12.26
N ASN A 226 -7.04 -6.15 -11.08
CA ASN A 226 -7.98 -6.16 -9.97
C ASN A 226 -9.21 -5.32 -10.29
N LEU A 227 -9.01 -4.16 -10.93
CA LEU A 227 -10.13 -3.30 -11.35
C LEU A 227 -11.06 -4.04 -12.32
N ILE A 228 -10.51 -4.68 -13.36
CA ILE A 228 -11.29 -5.50 -14.30
C ILE A 228 -12.02 -6.62 -13.56
N GLY A 229 -11.32 -7.34 -12.68
CA GLY A 229 -11.89 -8.44 -11.90
C GLY A 229 -13.08 -7.99 -11.04
N ALA A 230 -12.93 -6.89 -10.30
CA ALA A 230 -13.99 -6.35 -9.45
C ALA A 230 -15.22 -5.93 -10.26
N VAL A 231 -15.01 -5.22 -11.38
CA VAL A 231 -16.13 -4.80 -12.24
C VAL A 231 -16.87 -5.98 -12.82
N ASN A 232 -16.17 -7.01 -13.31
CA ASN A 232 -16.83 -8.19 -13.87
C ASN A 232 -17.69 -8.89 -12.82
N ILE A 233 -17.15 -9.11 -11.62
CA ILE A 233 -17.91 -9.70 -10.50
C ILE A 233 -19.15 -8.85 -10.16
N ILE A 234 -19.02 -7.52 -10.13
CA ILE A 234 -20.15 -6.62 -9.84
C ILE A 234 -21.20 -6.68 -10.95
N LYS A 235 -20.80 -6.67 -12.23
CA LYS A 235 -21.74 -6.78 -13.34
C LYS A 235 -22.51 -8.10 -13.35
N ASP A 236 -21.82 -9.19 -13.04
CA ASP A 236 -22.41 -10.53 -13.04
C ASP A 236 -23.42 -10.71 -11.89
N ASN A 237 -23.21 -10.02 -10.75
CA ASN A 237 -24.02 -10.21 -9.55
C ASN A 237 -24.97 -9.04 -9.24
N TYR A 238 -24.75 -7.87 -9.85
CA TYR A 238 -25.52 -6.64 -9.63
C TYR A 238 -25.65 -5.82 -10.94
N PRO A 239 -26.26 -6.39 -11.99
CA PRO A 239 -26.22 -5.85 -13.36
C PRO A 239 -26.90 -4.48 -13.55
N GLU A 240 -27.82 -4.12 -12.67
CA GLU A 240 -28.56 -2.85 -12.70
C GLU A 240 -27.74 -1.65 -12.18
N VAL A 241 -26.59 -1.91 -11.54
CA VAL A 241 -25.76 -0.85 -10.96
C VAL A 241 -24.86 -0.19 -12.00
N LYS A 242 -24.74 1.14 -11.93
CA LYS A 242 -23.76 1.86 -12.76
C LYS A 242 -22.40 1.79 -12.09
N ILE A 243 -21.40 1.29 -12.81
CA ILE A 243 -20.03 1.18 -12.29
C ILE A 243 -19.14 2.25 -12.89
N PHE A 244 -18.39 2.95 -12.06
CA PHE A 244 -17.36 3.92 -12.44
C PHE A 244 -15.98 3.41 -12.04
N PRO A 245 -15.30 2.68 -12.94
CA PRO A 245 -13.97 2.17 -12.69
C PRO A 245 -12.92 3.26 -12.95
N VAL A 246 -12.09 3.52 -11.94
CA VAL A 246 -10.95 4.42 -12.01
C VAL A 246 -9.67 3.63 -11.76
N TRP A 247 -8.76 3.69 -12.73
CA TRP A 247 -7.43 3.11 -12.61
C TRP A 247 -6.41 4.21 -12.32
N MET A 248 -5.69 4.09 -11.21
CA MET A 248 -4.52 4.93 -10.93
C MET A 248 -3.27 4.26 -11.50
N ASP A 249 -2.84 4.71 -12.69
CA ASP A 249 -1.67 4.15 -13.36
C ASP A 249 -0.39 4.81 -12.82
N LEU A 250 0.35 4.05 -12.02
CA LEU A 250 1.62 4.45 -11.42
C LEU A 250 2.85 4.04 -12.26
N SER A 251 2.64 3.39 -13.41
CA SER A 251 3.72 2.74 -14.17
C SER A 251 4.53 3.69 -15.08
N GLN A 252 3.98 4.84 -15.45
CA GLN A 252 4.64 5.79 -16.34
C GLN A 252 5.29 6.94 -15.56
N LYS A 253 6.61 6.86 -15.36
CA LYS A 253 7.46 8.04 -15.15
C LYS A 253 7.79 8.62 -16.54
N SER A 254 7.66 9.95 -16.68
CA SER A 254 8.04 10.82 -17.81
C SER A 254 7.04 11.10 -18.94
N GLU A 255 6.95 12.41 -19.20
CA GLU A 255 6.40 13.19 -20.30
C GLU A 255 4.86 13.34 -20.36
N GLU A 256 4.46 14.60 -20.19
CA GLU A 256 3.09 15.10 -20.10
C GLU A 256 2.29 14.83 -21.39
N PRO A 257 0.97 14.71 -21.30
CA PRO A 257 0.10 15.34 -22.27
C PRO A 257 -0.23 16.76 -21.77
N GLU A 258 0.15 17.76 -22.56
CA GLU A 258 -0.16 19.19 -22.43
C GLU A 258 -1.67 19.53 -22.53
N ASP A 259 -2.57 18.69 -22.02
CA ASP A 259 -4.00 19.00 -21.98
C ASP A 259 -4.56 18.99 -20.55
N SER A 260 -5.24 20.10 -20.25
CA SER A 260 -5.48 20.76 -18.95
C SER A 260 -6.31 20.02 -17.89
N ASP A 261 -6.43 18.70 -17.96
CA ASP A 261 -7.03 17.88 -16.92
C ASP A 261 -6.34 16.51 -16.70
N GLY A 262 -5.48 16.07 -17.62
CA GLY A 262 -4.65 14.85 -17.50
C GLY A 262 -5.41 13.53 -17.27
N VAL A 263 -6.75 13.50 -17.36
CA VAL A 263 -7.58 12.29 -17.22
C VAL A 263 -7.78 11.67 -18.58
N ARG A 264 -7.36 10.42 -18.75
CA ARG A 264 -7.58 9.66 -19.99
C ARG A 264 -8.75 8.70 -19.80
N THR A 265 -9.62 8.61 -20.79
CA THR A 265 -10.62 7.53 -20.84
C THR A 265 -10.17 6.47 -21.82
N ILE A 266 -10.09 5.21 -21.38
CA ILE A 266 -9.81 4.07 -22.27
C ILE A 266 -11.06 3.20 -22.37
N ARG A 267 -11.41 2.78 -23.59
CA ARG A 267 -12.43 1.76 -23.79
C ARG A 267 -11.77 0.40 -23.58
N ASP A 268 -12.31 -0.40 -22.67
CA ASP A 268 -11.82 -1.75 -22.42
C ASP A 268 -12.90 -2.75 -22.81
N GLU A 269 -12.65 -3.49 -23.89
CA GLU A 269 -13.59 -4.46 -24.46
C GLU A 269 -13.95 -5.56 -23.45
N LYS A 270 -13.01 -5.96 -22.58
CA LYS A 270 -13.23 -6.99 -21.57
C LYS A 270 -14.20 -6.53 -20.48
N MET A 271 -14.30 -5.23 -20.26
CA MET A 271 -15.21 -4.63 -19.28
C MET A 271 -16.50 -4.14 -19.92
N GLY A 272 -16.65 -4.18 -21.24
CA GLY A 272 -17.81 -3.64 -21.95
C GLY A 272 -18.09 -2.17 -21.63
N GLY A 273 -17.06 -1.35 -21.42
CA GLY A 273 -17.21 0.04 -20.99
C GLY A 273 -15.91 0.86 -20.94
N ASN A 274 -16.01 2.05 -20.36
CA ASN A 274 -14.91 2.99 -20.20
C ASN A 274 -14.22 2.81 -18.84
N ILE A 275 -12.89 2.91 -18.83
CA ILE A 275 -12.07 3.06 -17.62
C ILE A 275 -11.52 4.49 -17.61
N TYR A 276 -11.68 5.17 -16.47
CA TYR A 276 -11.05 6.47 -16.24
C TYR A 276 -9.66 6.23 -15.69
N VAL A 277 -8.64 6.73 -16.39
CA VAL A 277 -7.24 6.58 -16.00
C VAL A 277 -6.75 7.89 -15.43
N ILE A 278 -6.26 7.82 -14.19
CA ILE A 278 -5.64 8.93 -13.48
C ILE A 278 -4.17 8.60 -13.19
N ARG A 279 -3.35 9.63 -13.07
CA ARG A 279 -1.96 9.55 -12.60
C ARG A 279 -1.80 10.14 -11.21
N ASN A 280 -2.72 11.02 -10.80
CA ASN A 280 -2.74 11.66 -9.49
C ASN A 280 -4.16 11.65 -8.92
N ILE A 281 -4.28 11.35 -7.63
CA ILE A 281 -5.55 11.31 -6.92
C ILE A 281 -6.34 12.63 -6.98
N ASN A 282 -5.69 13.79 -7.13
CA ASN A 282 -6.34 15.10 -7.29
C ASN A 282 -7.29 15.16 -8.50
N GLN A 283 -7.01 14.35 -9.52
CA GLN A 283 -7.82 14.29 -10.74
C GLN A 283 -9.19 13.64 -10.50
N LEU A 284 -9.37 12.94 -9.37
CA LEU A 284 -10.67 12.36 -9.02
C LEU A 284 -11.75 13.42 -8.84
N ASN A 285 -11.42 14.59 -8.30
CA ASN A 285 -12.41 15.65 -8.08
C ASN A 285 -13.07 16.09 -9.40
N SER A 286 -12.27 16.32 -10.44
CA SER A 286 -12.78 16.71 -11.75
C SER A 286 -13.58 15.57 -12.40
N ILE A 287 -13.19 14.30 -12.19
CA ILE A 287 -13.98 13.14 -12.64
C ILE A 287 -15.34 13.12 -11.95
N PHE A 288 -15.37 13.28 -10.63
CA PHE A 288 -16.61 13.23 -9.84
C PHE A 288 -17.58 14.33 -10.26
N GLU A 289 -17.07 15.55 -10.49
CA GLU A 289 -17.86 16.71 -10.89
C GLU A 289 -18.36 16.58 -12.34
N LYS A 290 -17.48 16.27 -13.30
CA LYS A 290 -17.88 16.12 -14.72
C LYS A 290 -18.93 15.03 -14.96
N ASN A 291 -18.95 14.00 -14.11
CA ASN A 291 -19.87 12.88 -14.23
C ASN A 291 -21.07 12.97 -13.26
N ASN A 292 -21.19 14.05 -12.48
CA ASN A 292 -22.26 14.27 -11.49
C ASN A 292 -22.44 13.08 -10.54
N LEU A 293 -21.35 12.45 -10.10
CA LEU A 293 -21.45 11.16 -9.37
C LEU A 293 -22.18 11.28 -8.04
N PHE A 294 -21.95 12.37 -7.31
CA PHE A 294 -22.51 12.61 -5.99
C PHE A 294 -23.69 13.59 -6.01
N ASP A 295 -24.45 13.66 -7.10
CA ASP A 295 -25.71 14.41 -7.10
C ASP A 295 -26.73 13.77 -6.13
N GLY A 296 -27.67 14.57 -5.61
CA GLY A 296 -28.61 14.14 -4.56
C GLY A 296 -29.62 13.04 -4.95
N ASN A 297 -29.71 12.68 -6.23
CA ASN A 297 -30.52 11.56 -6.74
C ASN A 297 -29.73 10.25 -6.80
N ASN A 298 -28.41 10.28 -6.62
CA ASN A 298 -27.55 9.10 -6.68
C ASN A 298 -27.19 8.59 -5.29
N LYS A 299 -27.35 7.29 -5.08
CA LYS A 299 -26.84 6.57 -3.92
C LYS A 299 -25.53 5.90 -4.28
N VAL A 300 -24.43 6.49 -3.81
CA VAL A 300 -23.09 6.09 -4.22
C VAL A 300 -22.46 5.15 -3.20
N GLY A 301 -21.98 4.00 -3.67
CA GLY A 301 -21.02 3.16 -2.98
C GLY A 301 -19.62 3.41 -3.52
N SER A 302 -18.61 3.35 -2.66
CA SER A 302 -17.22 3.49 -3.08
C SER A 302 -16.36 2.35 -2.59
N ILE A 303 -15.40 1.97 -3.43
CA ILE A 303 -14.35 1.02 -3.11
C ILE A 303 -13.00 1.65 -3.44
N PHE A 304 -12.10 1.70 -2.46
CA PHE A 304 -10.75 2.24 -2.59
C PHE A 304 -9.71 1.18 -2.32
N ASP A 305 -8.72 1.11 -3.20
CA ASP A 305 -7.45 0.52 -2.83
C ASP A 305 -6.67 1.46 -1.92
N LEU A 306 -6.15 0.89 -0.83
CA LEU A 306 -5.31 1.61 0.10
C LEU A 306 -3.93 1.88 -0.52
N ASP A 307 -3.34 0.86 -1.12
CA ASP A 307 -2.00 0.88 -1.70
C ASP A 307 -2.06 1.56 -3.07
N GLY A 308 -1.30 2.63 -3.28
CA GLY A 308 -1.28 3.38 -4.54
C GLY A 308 -2.15 4.65 -4.49
N PRO A 309 -3.51 4.56 -4.50
CA PRO A 309 -4.37 5.73 -4.49
C PRO A 309 -4.28 6.54 -3.20
N LEU A 310 -4.42 5.88 -2.04
CA LEU A 310 -4.43 6.57 -0.75
C LEU A 310 -3.03 6.66 -0.14
N HIS A 311 -2.23 5.59 -0.26
CA HIS A 311 -0.91 5.51 0.34
C HIS A 311 0.21 5.38 -0.69
N ASN A 312 1.26 6.18 -0.53
CA ASN A 312 2.52 6.02 -1.26
C ASN A 312 3.33 4.84 -0.68
N ASP A 313 3.30 3.71 -1.37
CA ASP A 313 4.01 2.49 -0.96
C ASP A 313 5.54 2.64 -0.99
N GLU A 314 6.09 3.45 -1.90
CA GLU A 314 7.54 3.72 -1.94
C GLU A 314 7.99 4.50 -0.71
N LEU A 315 7.23 5.54 -0.33
CA LEU A 315 7.47 6.27 0.90
C LEU A 315 7.28 5.36 2.14
N ARG A 316 6.30 4.45 2.10
CA ARG A 316 6.10 3.45 3.16
C ARG A 316 7.34 2.55 3.32
N LYS A 317 7.87 2.01 2.22
CA LYS A 317 9.10 1.20 2.19
C LYS A 317 10.29 1.97 2.76
N ASP A 318 10.44 3.24 2.39
CA ASP A 318 11.52 4.10 2.86
C ASP A 318 11.44 4.36 4.36
N LEU A 319 10.25 4.69 4.89
CA LEU A 319 10.06 4.91 6.32
C LEU A 319 10.28 3.62 7.13
N GLN A 320 9.85 2.48 6.61
CA GLN A 320 10.12 1.17 7.23
C GLN A 320 11.61 0.86 7.27
N THR A 321 12.32 1.11 6.16
CA THR A 321 13.76 0.87 6.08
C THR A 321 14.53 1.76 7.06
N ARG A 322 14.16 3.04 7.17
CA ARG A 322 14.75 3.96 8.15
C ARG A 322 14.49 3.50 9.59
N ALA A 323 13.27 3.11 9.91
CA ALA A 323 12.94 2.60 11.25
C ALA A 323 13.75 1.33 11.62
N ILE A 324 14.00 0.46 10.64
CA ILE A 324 14.88 -0.70 10.82
C ILE A 324 16.33 -0.25 11.04
N TYR A 325 16.84 0.64 10.19
CA TYR A 325 18.20 1.16 10.33
C TYR A 325 18.44 1.75 11.72
N ASP A 326 17.51 2.59 12.20
CA ASP A 326 17.55 3.18 13.53
C ASP A 326 17.55 2.11 14.64
N GLU A 327 16.79 1.02 14.45
CA GLU A 327 16.79 -0.12 15.39
C GLU A 327 18.15 -0.85 15.38
N LEU A 328 18.73 -1.10 14.21
CA LEU A 328 20.02 -1.77 14.10
C LEU A 328 21.13 -0.94 14.77
N ILE A 329 21.17 0.38 14.52
CA ILE A 329 22.13 1.30 15.15
C ILE A 329 21.93 1.36 16.66
N LYS A 330 20.67 1.48 17.12
CA LYS A 330 20.35 1.54 18.56
C LYS A 330 20.86 0.32 19.33
N ASN A 331 20.82 -0.86 18.70
CA ASN A 331 21.26 -2.11 19.32
C ASN A 331 22.75 -2.43 19.02
N GLU A 332 23.46 -1.55 18.30
CA GLU A 332 24.86 -1.74 17.86
C GLU A 332 25.05 -3.02 17.03
N TRP A 333 24.06 -3.32 16.21
CA TRP A 333 23.97 -4.51 15.37
C TRP A 333 24.57 -4.32 13.98
N ILE A 334 24.90 -3.08 13.60
CA ILE A 334 25.61 -2.62 12.39
C ILE A 334 26.42 -1.35 12.70
#